data_AF-A0A7S2DIG2-F1
#
_entry.id   AF-A0A7S2DIG2-F1
#
_cell.length_a   1.000
_cell.length_b   1.000
_cell.length_c   1.000
_cell.angle_alpha   90.00
_cell.angle_beta   90.00
_cell.angle_gamma   90.00
#
_symmetry.space_group_name_H-M   'P 1'
#
loop_
_entity.id
_entity.type
_entity.pdbx_description
1 polymer ?
#
loop_
_entity_poly.entity_id
_entity_poly.type
_entity_poly.pdbx_seq_one_letter_code
_entity_poly.pdbx_strand_id
1 'polypeptide(L)'
;FSNTTGVVYTSSTVRPGSESVGLTRVEKKNLIAQKNLIPQPVTTVDAFLQAHSIDRAHFVSIDTEGEDPLVLKGMGQALADHRVDVVEFEFNRKWKAVMQNS
;
A
#
# COMPACT_ATOMS: atom_id res chain seq x y z
N PHE A 1 3.36 0.39 -4.38
CA PHE A 1 3.39 1.80 -3.92
C PHE A 1 3.11 1.85 -2.41
N SER A 2 3.36 2.99 -1.75
CA SER A 2 3.23 3.14 -0.30
C SER A 2 2.83 4.58 0.08
N ASN A 3 2.63 4.85 1.37
CA ASN A 3 2.44 6.20 1.91
C ASN A 3 3.76 6.96 2.18
N THR A 4 4.90 6.33 1.89
CA THR A 4 6.23 6.93 2.04
C THR A 4 7.16 6.45 0.92
N THR A 5 8.18 7.26 0.62
CA THR A 5 9.34 6.83 -0.16
C THR A 5 10.47 6.44 0.80
N GLY A 6 11.19 5.36 0.51
CA GLY A 6 12.26 4.86 1.35
C GLY A 6 12.41 3.35 1.28
N VAL A 7 12.77 2.72 2.40
CA VAL A 7 12.95 1.27 2.51
C VAL A 7 12.01 0.72 3.58
N VAL A 8 11.28 -0.33 3.22
CA VAL A 8 10.53 -1.19 4.14
C VAL A 8 11.17 -2.57 4.17
N TYR A 9 10.71 -3.47 5.03
CA TYR A 9 11.31 -4.78 5.21
C TYR A 9 10.26 -5.88 5.06
N THR A 10 10.64 -6.98 4.41
CA THR A 10 9.84 -8.20 4.29
C THR A 10 10.55 -9.40 4.90
N SER A 11 9.81 -10.44 5.28
CA SER A 11 10.37 -11.71 5.74
C SER A 11 11.13 -12.41 4.60
N SER A 12 12.30 -12.98 4.89
CA SER A 12 13.07 -13.78 3.92
C SER A 12 12.46 -15.15 3.64
N THR A 13 11.43 -15.55 4.39
CA THR A 13 10.72 -16.81 4.20
C THR A 13 9.25 -16.53 3.98
N VAL A 14 8.78 -16.79 2.76
CA VAL A 14 7.38 -16.78 2.37
C VAL A 14 6.97 -18.18 1.93
N ARG A 15 5.87 -18.71 2.45
CA ARG A 15 5.32 -19.97 1.94
C ARG A 15 4.39 -19.66 0.77
N PRO A 16 4.46 -20.38 -0.37
CA PRO A 16 3.45 -20.27 -1.42
C PRO A 16 2.04 -20.45 -0.82
N GLY A 17 1.12 -19.55 -1.13
CA GLY A 17 -0.23 -19.51 -0.52
C GLY A 17 -0.33 -18.76 0.82
N SER A 18 0.69 -18.00 1.22
CA SER A 18 0.56 -17.06 2.34
C SER A 18 0.00 -15.72 1.84
N GLU A 19 -1.30 -15.52 1.97
CA GLU A 19 -2.06 -14.33 1.50
C GLU A 19 -1.92 -13.11 2.43
N SER A 20 -0.90 -13.06 3.29
CA SER A 20 -0.76 -11.98 4.29
C SER A 20 0.68 -11.68 4.65
N VAL A 21 1.59 -11.71 3.68
CA VAL A 21 2.97 -11.24 3.91
C VAL A 21 3.01 -9.72 3.75
N GLY A 22 2.31 -9.02 4.64
CA GLY A 22 2.26 -7.55 4.68
C GLY A 22 3.64 -6.96 4.96
N LEU A 23 4.04 -5.96 4.16
CA LEU A 23 5.25 -5.17 4.36
C LEU A 23 5.06 -4.28 5.59
N THR A 24 5.49 -4.75 6.75
CA THR A 24 5.36 -3.98 7.99
C THR A 24 6.58 -3.08 8.17
N ARG A 25 6.37 -1.82 8.54
CA ARG A 25 7.45 -0.94 9.04
C ARG A 25 7.89 -1.49 10.40
N VAL A 26 8.84 -2.42 10.41
CA VAL A 26 9.40 -2.97 11.64
C VAL A 26 10.15 -1.85 12.38
N GLU A 27 9.74 -1.52 13.61
CA GLU A 27 10.52 -0.63 14.46
C GLU A 27 11.93 -1.21 14.65
N LYS A 28 12.97 -0.37 14.58
CA LYS A 28 14.39 -0.80 14.66
C LYS A 28 14.71 -1.77 15.80
N LYS A 29 13.99 -1.67 16.94
CA LYS A 29 14.16 -2.57 18.09
C LYS A 29 13.80 -4.04 17.81
N ASN A 30 12.90 -4.32 16.87
CA ASN A 30 12.49 -5.68 16.49
C ASN A 30 13.31 -6.27 15.32
N LEU A 31 14.02 -5.43 14.55
CA LEU A 31 14.93 -5.88 13.47
C LEU A 31 16.10 -6.72 14.01
N ILE A 32 16.58 -6.41 15.22
CA ILE A 32 17.71 -7.13 15.84
C ILE A 32 17.30 -8.54 16.29
N ALA A 33 16.02 -8.75 16.60
CA ALA A 33 15.48 -10.05 16.99
C ALA A 33 15.12 -10.96 15.80
N GLN A 34 14.90 -10.40 14.61
CA GLN A 34 14.49 -11.14 13.40
C GLN A 34 15.61 -11.14 12.36
N LYS A 35 16.48 -12.16 12.44
CA LYS A 35 17.70 -12.35 11.61
C LYS A 35 17.50 -12.40 10.09
N ASN A 36 16.28 -12.26 9.58
CA ASN A 36 15.84 -12.72 8.26
C ASN A 36 14.91 -11.71 7.57
N LEU A 37 15.29 -10.43 7.53
CA LEU A 37 14.52 -9.37 6.86
C LEU A 37 15.23 -8.88 5.60
N ILE A 38 14.49 -8.81 4.49
CA ILE A 38 14.98 -8.33 3.21
C ILE A 38 14.48 -6.89 3.02
N PRO A 39 15.38 -5.91 2.78
CA PRO A 39 14.97 -4.54 2.49
C PRO A 39 14.28 -4.47 1.11
N GLN A 40 13.20 -3.72 1.03
CA GLN A 40 12.44 -3.47 -0.18
C GLN A 40 12.30 -1.95 -0.39
N PRO A 41 12.78 -1.40 -1.51
CA PRO A 41 12.55 -0.01 -1.83
C PRO A 41 11.06 0.21 -2.11
N VAL A 42 10.51 1.30 -1.58
CA VAL A 42 9.14 1.72 -1.83
C VAL A 42 9.11 3.20 -2.19
N THR A 43 8.09 3.58 -2.95
CA THR A 43 7.79 4.97 -3.29
C THR A 43 6.30 5.22 -3.19
N THR A 44 5.94 6.49 -3.02
CA THR A 44 4.57 6.97 -3.19
C THR A 44 4.21 7.12 -4.67
N VAL A 45 2.92 7.16 -4.98
CA VAL A 45 2.44 7.45 -6.35
C VAL A 45 2.78 8.88 -6.72
N ASP A 46 2.63 9.85 -5.81
CA ASP A 46 2.98 11.25 -6.06
C ASP A 46 4.45 11.40 -6.51
N ALA A 47 5.37 10.77 -5.79
CA ALA A 47 6.80 10.82 -6.10
C ALA A 47 7.11 10.13 -7.43
N PHE A 48 6.40 9.05 -7.75
CA PHE A 48 6.55 8.36 -9.02
C PHE A 48 6.06 9.21 -10.21
N LEU A 49 4.86 9.79 -10.10
CA LEU A 49 4.33 10.68 -11.14
C LEU A 49 5.29 11.86 -11.39
N GLN A 50 5.82 12.45 -10.32
CA GLN A 50 6.81 13.53 -10.41
C GLN A 50 8.10 13.06 -11.10
N ALA A 51 8.68 11.93 -10.67
CA ALA A 51 9.94 11.43 -11.20
C ALA A 51 9.87 11.08 -12.69
N HIS A 52 8.69 10.67 -13.16
CA HIS A 52 8.44 10.32 -14.55
C HIS A 52 7.84 11.46 -15.38
N SER A 53 7.70 12.68 -14.83
CA SER A 53 7.06 13.82 -15.48
C SER A 53 5.65 13.48 -16.03
N ILE A 54 4.90 12.69 -15.26
CA ILE A 54 3.52 12.32 -15.58
C ILE A 54 2.60 13.35 -14.93
N ASP A 55 2.05 14.25 -15.73
CA ASP A 55 1.18 15.31 -15.23
C ASP A 55 -0.17 14.77 -14.76
N ARG A 56 -0.70 13.73 -15.43
CA ARG A 56 -2.00 13.12 -15.13
C ARG A 56 -2.01 11.62 -15.41
N ALA A 57 -2.69 10.85 -14.57
CA ALA A 57 -3.02 9.45 -14.79
C ALA A 57 -4.54 9.31 -14.98
N HIS A 58 -4.99 8.78 -16.12
CA HIS A 58 -6.42 8.58 -16.35
C HIS A 58 -7.02 7.48 -15.46
N PHE A 59 -6.21 6.51 -15.08
CA PHE A 59 -6.64 5.37 -14.28
C PHE A 59 -5.52 4.90 -13.38
N VAL A 60 -5.84 4.63 -12.11
CA VAL A 60 -4.95 3.97 -11.15
C VAL A 60 -5.72 2.81 -10.53
N SER A 61 -5.22 1.59 -10.73
CA SER A 61 -5.70 0.39 -10.04
C SER A 61 -4.77 0.07 -8.87
N ILE A 62 -5.36 -0.17 -7.71
CA ILE A 62 -4.68 -0.55 -6.47
C ILE A 62 -5.20 -1.93 -6.10
N ASP A 63 -4.29 -2.90 -6.07
CA ASP A 63 -4.56 -4.27 -5.65
C ASP A 63 -3.43 -4.65 -4.69
N THR A 64 -3.65 -4.36 -3.42
CA THR A 64 -2.63 -4.52 -2.39
C THR A 64 -3.12 -5.29 -1.17
N GLU A 65 -3.81 -6.42 -1.34
CA GLU A 65 -4.10 -7.40 -0.27
C GLU A 65 -4.53 -6.77 1.08
N GLY A 66 -5.26 -5.63 1.05
CA GLY A 66 -5.75 -4.89 2.23
C GLY A 66 -4.94 -3.66 2.68
N GLU A 67 -3.78 -3.36 2.08
CA GLU A 67 -2.95 -2.18 2.37
C GLU A 67 -3.24 -0.98 1.45
N ASP A 68 -4.33 -1.06 0.66
CA ASP A 68 -4.79 -0.07 -0.30
C ASP A 68 -4.92 1.34 0.31
N PRO A 69 -5.39 1.51 1.56
CA PRO A 69 -5.45 2.83 2.20
C PRO A 69 -4.08 3.50 2.33
N LEU A 70 -2.99 2.74 2.46
CA LEU A 70 -1.64 3.31 2.52
C LEU A 70 -1.20 3.82 1.14
N VAL A 71 -1.55 3.11 0.06
CA VAL A 71 -1.28 3.58 -1.30
C VAL A 71 -2.05 4.88 -1.57
N LEU A 72 -3.35 4.90 -1.24
CA LEU A 72 -4.18 6.11 -1.35
C LEU A 72 -3.60 7.30 -0.58
N LYS A 73 -3.06 7.07 0.63
CA LYS A 73 -2.38 8.12 1.40
C LYS A 73 -1.12 8.64 0.71
N GLY A 74 -0.42 7.79 -0.05
CA GLY A 74 0.71 8.19 -0.90
C GLY A 74 0.32 8.86 -2.23
N MET A 75 -0.98 8.96 -2.52
CA MET A 75 -1.53 9.68 -3.66
C MET A 75 -2.10 11.05 -3.25
N GLY A 76 -1.76 11.55 -2.05
CA GLY A 76 -2.43 12.70 -1.45
C GLY A 76 -2.47 13.93 -2.35
N GLN A 77 -1.34 14.28 -3.01
CA GLN A 77 -1.32 15.42 -3.91
C GLN A 77 -1.96 15.12 -5.26
N ALA A 78 -1.70 13.95 -5.84
CA ALA A 78 -2.31 13.58 -7.11
C ALA A 78 -3.85 13.54 -7.04
N LEU A 79 -4.41 13.14 -5.89
CA LEU A 79 -5.85 13.18 -5.63
C LEU A 79 -6.34 14.61 -5.38
N ALA A 80 -5.65 15.41 -4.56
CA ALA A 80 -6.03 16.78 -4.25
C ALA A 80 -6.01 17.69 -5.49
N ASP A 81 -5.04 17.49 -6.37
CA ASP A 81 -4.86 18.26 -7.61
C ASP A 81 -5.70 17.73 -8.78
N HIS A 82 -6.56 16.72 -8.56
CA HIS A 82 -7.32 16.05 -9.61
C HIS A 82 -6.44 15.56 -10.79
N ARG A 83 -5.25 15.05 -10.46
CA ARG A 83 -4.30 14.47 -11.43
C ARG A 83 -4.56 12.99 -11.68
N VAL A 84 -5.54 12.40 -11.00
CA VAL A 84 -6.03 11.04 -11.26
C VAL A 84 -7.53 11.10 -11.56
N ASP A 85 -7.94 10.64 -12.74
CA ASP A 85 -9.36 10.73 -13.13
C ASP A 85 -10.20 9.61 -12.50
N VAL A 86 -9.67 8.39 -12.45
CA VAL A 86 -10.36 7.21 -11.86
C VAL A 86 -9.39 6.41 -10.98
N VAL A 87 -9.85 6.02 -9.79
CA VAL A 87 -9.12 5.12 -8.88
C VAL A 87 -9.97 3.90 -8.57
N GLU A 88 -9.42 2.72 -8.81
CA GLU A 88 -9.93 1.43 -8.38
C GLU A 88 -9.10 0.93 -7.19
N PHE A 89 -9.75 0.43 -6.14
CA PHE A 89 -9.09 -0.21 -5.02
C PHE A 89 -10.02 -1.24 -4.36
N GLU A 90 -9.44 -2.19 -3.64
CA GLU A 90 -10.23 -3.19 -2.91
C GLU A 90 -10.69 -2.67 -1.55
N PHE A 91 -11.96 -2.90 -1.21
CA PHE A 91 -12.50 -2.61 0.12
C PHE A 91 -12.78 -3.89 0.90
N ASN A 92 -11.74 -4.39 1.58
CA ASN A 92 -11.77 -5.67 2.30
C ASN A 92 -12.33 -5.50 3.72
N ARG A 93 -13.64 -5.25 3.86
CA ARG A 93 -14.37 -5.44 5.13
C ARG A 93 -15.68 -6.19 4.89
N LYS A 94 -15.86 -7.31 5.60
CA LYS A 94 -17.15 -8.01 5.67
C LYS A 94 -18.23 -7.02 6.08
N TRP A 95 -19.25 -6.85 5.25
CA TRP A 95 -20.45 -6.10 5.60
C TRP A 95 -21.09 -6.78 6.82
N LYS A 96 -21.14 -6.11 7.97
CA LYS A 96 -22.01 -6.55 9.07
C LYS A 96 -23.44 -6.27 8.63
N ALA A 97 -24.11 -7.27 8.06
CA ALA A 97 -25.54 -7.22 7.89
C ALA A 97 -26.16 -7.07 9.28
N VAL A 98 -26.68 -5.88 9.59
CA VAL A 98 -27.51 -5.67 10.77
C VAL A 98 -28.82 -6.37 10.47
N MET A 99 -28.97 -7.63 10.89
CA MET A 99 -30.29 -8.24 10.94
C MET A 99 -31.07 -7.53 12.06
N GLN A 100 -32.00 -6.66 11.68
CA GLN A 100 -33.06 -6.25 12.59
C GLN A 100 -34.00 -7.45 12.74
N ASN A 101 -33.95 -8.10 13.90
CA ASN A 101 -35.02 -8.99 14.32
C ASN A 101 -36.24 -8.13 14.63
N SER A 102 -37.23 -8.16 13.73
CA SER A 102 -38.62 -7.74 13.97
C SER A 102 -39.35 -8.72 14.85
#